data_AF-A0A365ZD50-F1
#
_entry.id   AF-A0A365ZD50-F1
#
_cell.length_a   1.000
_cell.length_b   1.000
_cell.length_c   1.000
_cell.angle_alpha   90.00
_cell.angle_beta   90.00
_cell.angle_gamma   90.00
#
_symmetry.space_group_name_H-M   'P 1'
#
loop_
_entity.id
_entity.type
_entity.pdbx_description
1 polymer ?
#
loop_
_entity_poly.entity_id
_entity_poly.type
_entity_poly.pdbx_seq_one_letter_code
_entity_poly.pdbx_strand_id
1 'polypeptide(L)'
;MAGFRVFLLRGNVVELAVAVVVGAAFTNIVNSVVEGIINPLVGAFGTQDLDAYQSCLRGPCEVNDAGQIMNGIPIRWGSVLSASLTFLITAAVVYFLMIMPLTRYMARRAAKAPVEQPPETEVQLLAEIRDELVAQRRAREAALTVGPQRSAESDRE
;
A
#
# COMPACT_ATOMS: atom_id res chain seq x y z
N MET A 1 -1.83 2.43 -32.91
CA MET A 1 -2.26 3.53 -32.02
C MET A 1 -3.59 3.25 -31.28
N ALA A 2 -4.61 2.64 -31.90
CA ALA A 2 -5.89 2.35 -31.21
C ALA A 2 -5.77 1.31 -30.06
N GLY A 3 -5.01 0.23 -30.25
CA GLY A 3 -4.85 -0.82 -29.23
C GLY A 3 -4.13 -0.37 -27.95
N PHE A 4 -3.25 0.64 -28.04
CA PHE A 4 -2.53 1.18 -26.89
C PHE A 4 -3.44 2.03 -25.99
N ARG A 5 -4.33 2.84 -26.57
CA ARG A 5 -5.37 3.55 -25.81
C ARG A 5 -6.34 2.60 -25.13
N VAL A 6 -6.77 1.53 -25.80
CA VAL A 6 -7.69 0.53 -25.21
C VAL A 6 -7.03 -0.23 -24.05
N PHE A 7 -5.72 -0.44 -24.08
CA PHE A 7 -4.95 -1.01 -22.97
C PHE A 7 -4.82 -0.06 -21.77
N LEU A 8 -4.54 1.23 -22.04
CA LEU A 8 -4.46 2.26 -20.99
C LEU A 8 -5.83 2.54 -20.34
N LEU A 9 -6.91 2.54 -21.11
CA LEU A 9 -8.27 2.77 -20.62
C LEU A 9 -8.84 1.60 -19.80
N ARG A 10 -8.08 0.50 -19.62
CA ARG A 10 -8.46 -0.63 -18.77
C ARG A 10 -8.37 -0.33 -17.26
N GLY A 11 -8.12 0.94 -16.87
CA GLY A 11 -8.16 1.48 -15.51
C GLY A 11 -6.93 1.12 -14.67
N ASN A 12 -6.65 -0.17 -14.54
CA ASN A 12 -5.60 -0.71 -13.66
C ASN A 12 -4.19 -0.18 -13.96
N VAL A 13 -3.87 0.11 -15.22
CA VAL A 13 -2.52 0.57 -15.62
C VAL A 13 -2.32 2.05 -15.33
N VAL A 14 -3.38 2.88 -15.46
CA VAL A 14 -3.29 4.32 -15.25
C VAL A 14 -3.14 4.63 -13.77
N GLU A 15 -3.90 3.96 -12.89
CA GLU A 15 -3.77 4.12 -11.45
C GLU A 15 -2.38 3.70 -10.95
N LEU A 16 -1.87 2.57 -11.45
CA LEU A 16 -0.51 2.11 -11.14
C LEU A 16 0.55 3.10 -11.64
N ALA A 17 0.41 3.60 -12.87
CA ALA A 17 1.35 4.58 -13.43
C ALA A 17 1.38 5.88 -12.61
N VAL A 18 0.22 6.39 -12.22
CA VAL A 18 0.12 7.59 -11.38
C VAL A 18 0.76 7.33 -10.01
N ALA A 19 0.48 6.19 -9.38
CA ALA A 19 1.07 5.83 -8.09
C ALA A 19 2.61 5.80 -8.14
N VAL A 20 3.19 5.20 -9.18
CA VAL A 20 4.65 5.13 -9.36
C VAL A 20 5.26 6.52 -9.57
N VAL A 21 4.67 7.35 -10.44
CA VAL A 21 5.18 8.70 -10.72
C VAL A 21 5.14 9.59 -9.48
N VAL A 22 4.03 9.57 -8.74
CA VAL A 22 3.88 10.34 -7.50
C VAL A 22 4.85 9.84 -6.43
N GLY A 23 5.02 8.51 -6.30
CA GLY A 23 5.97 7.92 -5.36
C GLY A 23 7.42 8.33 -5.65
N ALA A 24 7.83 8.32 -6.92
CA ALA A 24 9.16 8.73 -7.34
C ALA A 24 9.41 10.24 -7.09
N ALA A 25 8.45 11.09 -7.47
CA ALA A 25 8.56 12.53 -7.24
C ALA A 25 8.66 12.88 -5.75
N PHE A 26 7.85 12.23 -4.91
CA PHE A 26 7.89 12.47 -3.47
C PHE A 26 9.20 12.00 -2.84
N THR A 27 9.69 10.82 -3.22
CA THR A 27 10.98 10.30 -2.75
C THR A 27 12.11 11.28 -3.06
N ASN A 28 12.11 11.88 -4.25
CA ASN A 28 13.11 12.90 -4.62
C ASN A 28 13.05 14.13 -3.71
N ILE A 29 11.85 14.65 -3.39
CA ILE A 29 11.69 15.79 -2.48
C ILE A 29 12.29 15.47 -1.11
N VAL A 30 12.01 14.28 -0.58
CA VAL A 30 12.53 13.89 0.73
C VAL A 30 14.05 13.72 0.69
N ASN A 31 14.59 13.08 -0.36
CA ASN A 31 16.03 12.95 -0.55
C ASN A 31 16.72 14.32 -0.61
N SER A 32 16.17 15.28 -1.37
CA SER A 32 16.74 16.64 -1.42
C SER A 32 16.75 17.34 -0.06
N VAL A 33 15.75 17.11 0.79
CA VAL A 33 15.72 17.66 2.15
C VAL A 33 16.76 16.97 3.04
N VAL A 34 16.91 15.65 2.92
CA VAL A 34 17.90 14.91 3.71
C VAL A 34 19.31 15.32 3.28
N GLU A 35 19.60 15.32 1.99
CA GLU A 35 20.91 15.72 1.45
C GLU A 35 21.22 17.20 1.72
N GLY A 36 20.23 18.09 1.57
CA GLY A 36 20.43 19.54 1.66
C GLY A 36 20.44 20.10 3.09
N ILE A 37 19.76 19.46 4.03
CA ILE A 37 19.58 19.99 5.40
C ILE A 37 20.12 19.02 6.43
N ILE A 38 19.74 17.75 6.35
CA ILE A 38 20.07 16.78 7.40
C ILE A 38 21.52 16.33 7.33
N ASN A 39 22.01 15.95 6.15
CA ASN A 39 23.41 15.53 5.96
C ASN A 39 24.41 16.59 6.45
N PRO A 40 24.27 17.90 6.11
CA PRO A 40 25.17 18.91 6.65
C PRO A 40 24.96 19.17 8.15
N LEU A 41 23.73 19.06 8.69
CA LEU A 41 23.51 19.16 10.15
C LEU A 41 24.18 18.01 10.89
N VAL A 42 24.02 16.78 10.42
CA VAL A 42 24.64 15.58 11.00
C VAL A 42 26.15 15.59 10.80
N GLY A 43 26.64 16.13 9.68
CA GLY A 43 28.07 16.37 9.44
C GLY A 43 28.67 17.53 10.25
N ALA A 44 27.82 18.42 10.80
CA ALA A 44 28.25 19.51 11.69
C ALA A 44 28.23 19.11 13.17
N PHE A 45 27.27 18.26 13.59
CA PHE A 45 27.17 17.75 14.97
C PHE A 45 27.87 16.40 15.17
N GLY A 46 28.07 15.63 14.09
CA GLY A 46 28.91 14.44 14.01
C GLY A 46 30.20 14.76 13.23
N THR A 47 31.20 13.89 13.37
CA THR A 47 32.50 14.05 12.69
C THR A 47 32.34 14.13 11.17
N GLN A 48 33.04 15.09 10.59
CA GLN A 48 33.10 15.53 9.19
C GLN A 48 32.91 14.35 8.20
N ASP A 49 31.82 14.41 7.44
CA ASP A 49 31.47 13.54 6.32
C ASP A 49 31.36 12.03 6.63
N LEU A 50 30.14 11.58 6.94
CA LEU A 50 29.81 10.14 6.95
C LEU A 50 30.20 9.49 5.60
N ASP A 51 30.00 10.15 4.46
CA ASP A 51 30.39 9.62 3.15
C ASP A 51 31.91 9.50 2.93
N ALA A 52 32.72 10.18 3.77
CA ALA A 52 34.18 10.16 3.75
C ALA A 52 34.80 9.17 4.75
N TYR A 53 33.99 8.52 5.62
CA TYR A 53 34.48 7.40 6.44
C TYR A 53 34.73 6.17 5.57
N GLN A 54 35.93 6.13 4.99
CA GLN A 54 36.50 4.98 4.32
C GLN A 54 37.49 4.29 5.26
N SER A 55 37.13 3.11 5.75
CA SER A 55 38.10 2.22 6.38
C SER A 55 38.80 1.42 5.29
N CYS A 56 40.12 1.56 5.18
CA CYS A 56 40.93 0.82 4.21
C CYS A 56 41.25 -0.57 4.77
N LEU A 57 40.78 -1.61 4.08
CA LEU A 57 40.91 -2.99 4.56
C LEU A 57 42.34 -3.54 4.42
N ARG A 58 43.20 -2.91 3.60
CA ARG A 58 44.63 -3.23 3.45
C ARG A 58 45.42 -2.03 2.91
N GLY A 59 46.46 -1.62 3.65
CA GLY A 59 47.43 -0.59 3.25
C GLY A 59 46.92 0.85 3.36
N PRO A 60 47.82 1.86 3.44
CA PRO A 60 47.43 3.27 3.47
C PRO A 60 46.75 3.61 2.14
N CYS A 61 45.49 4.05 2.18
CA CYS A 61 44.83 4.61 1.00
C CYS A 61 45.41 5.99 0.75
N GLU A 62 46.36 6.08 -0.18
CA GLU A 62 46.82 7.36 -0.70
C GLU A 62 45.73 7.94 -1.61
N VAL A 63 45.24 9.11 -1.23
CA VAL A 63 44.24 9.88 -1.96
C VAL A 63 44.97 11.02 -2.66
N ASN A 64 44.87 11.13 -3.99
CA ASN A 64 45.41 12.28 -4.72
C ASN A 64 44.57 13.54 -4.45
N ASP A 65 45.10 14.73 -4.78
CA ASP A 65 44.43 16.05 -4.67
C ASP A 65 43.08 16.16 -5.44
N ALA A 66 42.74 15.15 -6.25
CA ALA A 66 41.47 15.02 -6.97
C ALA A 66 40.45 14.08 -6.28
N GLY A 67 40.73 13.58 -5.07
CA GLY A 67 39.81 12.73 -4.30
C GLY A 67 39.64 11.30 -4.82
N GLN A 68 40.50 10.85 -5.74
CA GLN A 68 40.45 9.49 -6.30
C GLN A 68 41.45 8.57 -5.60
N ILE A 69 40.97 7.39 -5.20
CA ILE A 69 41.72 6.36 -4.49
C ILE A 69 42.50 5.56 -5.53
N MET A 70 43.80 5.76 -5.57
CA MET A 70 44.68 5.12 -6.56
C MET A 70 45.08 3.71 -6.14
N ASN A 71 45.05 3.37 -4.84
CA ASN A 71 45.30 2.03 -4.33
C ASN A 71 44.54 1.75 -3.01
N GLY A 72 43.93 0.57 -2.92
CA GLY A 72 43.18 0.08 -1.75
C GLY A 72 41.71 -0.25 -2.06
N ILE A 73 41.12 -1.18 -1.30
CA ILE A 73 39.66 -1.44 -1.32
C ILE A 73 39.05 -0.66 -0.17
N PRO A 74 38.42 0.49 -0.42
CA PRO A 74 37.82 1.28 0.63
C PRO A 74 36.44 0.73 1.01
N ILE A 75 36.19 0.50 2.30
CA ILE A 75 34.82 0.24 2.77
C ILE A 75 34.20 1.55 3.26
N ARG A 76 33.20 2.03 2.52
CA ARG A 76 32.44 3.27 2.76
C ARG A 76 31.30 3.01 3.74
N TRP A 77 31.60 2.73 5.01
CA TRP A 77 30.56 2.43 6.00
C TRP A 77 29.62 3.60 6.25
N GLY A 78 30.10 4.84 6.11
CA GLY A 78 29.24 5.98 6.40
C GLY A 78 28.27 6.34 5.27
N SER A 79 28.44 5.85 4.03
CA SER A 79 27.37 5.95 3.02
C SER A 79 26.19 5.04 3.36
N VAL A 80 26.44 3.89 3.99
CA VAL A 80 25.40 2.99 4.51
C VAL A 80 24.66 3.63 5.69
N LEU A 81 25.38 4.30 6.59
CA LEU A 81 24.78 5.01 7.71
C LEU A 81 23.97 6.22 7.25
N SER A 82 24.47 6.98 6.27
CA SER A 82 23.75 8.06 5.59
C SER A 82 22.46 7.54 4.95
N ALA A 83 22.54 6.49 4.13
CA ALA A 83 21.36 5.88 3.51
C ALA A 83 20.35 5.34 4.54
N SER A 84 20.82 4.78 5.65
CA SER A 84 19.96 4.30 6.74
C SER A 84 19.23 5.45 7.43
N LEU A 85 19.92 6.57 7.65
CA LEU A 85 19.33 7.76 8.23
C LEU A 85 18.30 8.40 7.28
N THR A 86 18.62 8.51 5.99
CA THR A 86 17.69 8.96 4.95
C THR A 86 16.43 8.11 4.92
N PHE A 87 16.59 6.79 5.01
CA PHE A 87 15.45 5.85 5.06
C PHE A 87 14.58 6.09 6.29
N LEU A 88 15.17 6.23 7.48
CA LEU A 88 14.43 6.48 8.72
C LEU A 88 13.67 7.80 8.68
N ILE A 89 14.29 8.86 8.18
CA ILE A 89 13.66 10.18 8.07
C ILE A 89 12.52 10.14 7.05
N THR A 90 12.74 9.50 5.90
CA THR A 90 11.69 9.33 4.89
C THR A 90 10.50 8.56 5.44
N ALA A 91 10.75 7.46 6.13
CA ALA A 91 9.71 6.68 6.79
C ALA A 91 8.95 7.51 7.82
N ALA A 92 9.65 8.31 8.64
CA ALA A 92 9.03 9.17 9.64
C ALA A 92 8.15 10.26 9.00
N VAL A 93 8.63 10.91 7.94
CA VAL A 93 7.88 11.94 7.20
C VAL A 93 6.62 11.32 6.57
N VAL A 94 6.74 10.20 5.85
CA VAL A 94 5.59 9.50 5.24
C VAL A 94 4.59 9.08 6.31
N TYR A 95 5.06 8.52 7.42
CA TYR A 95 4.18 8.09 8.50
C TYR A 95 3.43 9.28 9.13
N PHE A 96 4.13 10.38 9.44
CA PHE A 96 3.53 11.51 10.12
C PHE A 96 2.64 12.37 9.22
N LEU A 97 3.02 12.60 7.97
CA LEU A 97 2.26 13.45 7.03
C LEU A 97 1.19 12.71 6.25
N MET A 98 1.32 11.40 6.03
CA MET A 98 0.39 10.65 5.19
C MET A 98 -0.42 9.64 6.01
N ILE A 99 0.25 8.74 6.73
CA ILE A 99 -0.43 7.65 7.44
C ILE A 99 -1.21 8.16 8.66
N MET A 100 -0.62 9.04 9.48
CA MET A 100 -1.27 9.58 10.67
C MET A 100 -2.54 10.38 10.36
N PRO A 101 -2.58 11.34 9.41
CA PRO A 101 -3.83 12.03 9.09
C PRO A 101 -4.83 11.12 8.39
N LEU A 102 -4.38 10.20 7.52
CA LEU A 102 -5.28 9.25 6.87
C LEU A 102 -5.96 8.33 7.89
N THR A 103 -5.21 7.77 8.83
CA THR A 103 -5.75 6.92 9.91
C THR A 103 -6.69 7.72 10.81
N ARG A 104 -6.32 8.96 11.17
CA ARG A 104 -7.18 9.85 11.98
C ARG A 104 -8.45 10.27 11.25
N TYR A 105 -8.37 10.46 9.93
CA TYR A 105 -9.51 10.81 9.08
C TYR A 105 -10.46 9.63 8.88
N MET A 106 -9.91 8.44 8.59
CA MET A 106 -10.67 7.19 8.51
C MET A 106 -11.36 6.88 9.84
N ALA A 107 -10.67 7.04 10.98
CA ALA A 107 -11.27 6.87 12.30
C ALA A 107 -12.44 7.85 12.55
N ARG A 108 -12.31 9.10 12.09
CA ARG A 108 -13.38 10.11 12.20
C ARG A 108 -14.55 9.84 11.25
N ARG A 109 -14.30 9.30 10.06
CA ARG A 109 -15.35 8.86 9.12
C ARG A 109 -16.06 7.62 9.63
N ALA A 110 -15.35 6.63 10.17
CA ALA A 110 -15.95 5.46 10.82
C ALA A 110 -16.83 5.83 12.03
N ALA A 111 -16.50 6.92 12.72
CA ALA A 111 -17.30 7.43 13.84
C ALA A 111 -18.49 8.34 13.44
N LYS A 112 -18.55 8.81 12.18
CA LYS A 112 -19.59 9.75 11.70
C LYS A 112 -20.40 9.27 10.50
N ALA A 113 -19.98 8.21 9.83
CA ALA A 113 -20.75 7.60 8.76
C ALA A 113 -21.80 6.67 9.41
N PRO A 114 -23.10 6.80 9.07
CA PRO A 114 -23.97 5.62 9.02
C PRO A 114 -23.24 4.61 8.16
N VAL A 115 -23.27 3.33 8.52
CA VAL A 115 -22.66 2.23 7.76
C VAL A 115 -23.03 2.40 6.29
N GLU A 116 -22.16 3.02 5.50
CA GLU A 116 -22.18 2.91 4.06
C GLU A 116 -21.76 1.48 3.87
N GLN A 117 -22.76 0.61 3.79
CA GLN A 117 -22.55 -0.79 3.54
C GLN A 117 -21.63 -0.80 2.30
N PRO A 118 -20.45 -1.45 2.36
CA PRO A 118 -19.70 -1.68 1.14
C PRO A 118 -20.71 -2.27 0.14
N PRO A 119 -20.65 -1.90 -1.16
CA PRO A 119 -21.56 -2.48 -2.15
C PRO A 119 -21.56 -3.97 -1.88
N GLU A 120 -22.74 -4.52 -1.60
CA GLU A 120 -22.85 -5.86 -1.03
C GLU A 120 -21.92 -6.77 -1.79
N THR A 121 -20.93 -7.32 -1.09
CA THR A 121 -19.88 -8.07 -1.78
C THR A 121 -20.58 -9.14 -2.62
N GLU A 122 -20.11 -9.42 -3.83
CA GLU A 122 -20.78 -10.38 -4.72
C GLU A 122 -21.12 -11.70 -3.99
N VAL A 123 -20.29 -12.06 -3.01
CA VAL A 123 -20.48 -13.20 -2.09
C VAL A 123 -21.71 -13.07 -1.18
N GLN A 124 -21.98 -11.88 -0.62
CA GLN A 124 -23.19 -11.61 0.17
C GLN A 124 -24.44 -11.67 -0.71
N LEU A 125 -24.40 -11.05 -1.90
CA LEU A 125 -25.53 -11.08 -2.83
C LEU A 125 -25.81 -12.50 -3.33
N LEU A 126 -24.77 -13.28 -3.63
CA LEU A 126 -24.90 -14.70 -3.98
C LEU A 126 -25.41 -15.56 -2.82
N ALA A 127 -25.07 -15.21 -1.57
CA ALA A 127 -25.60 -15.89 -0.40
C ALA A 127 -27.10 -15.63 -0.23
N GLU A 128 -27.54 -14.39 -0.39
CA GLU A 128 -28.97 -14.05 -0.36
C GLU A 128 -29.76 -14.72 -1.50
N ILE A 129 -29.23 -14.70 -2.73
CA ILE A 129 -29.85 -15.39 -3.87
C ILE A 129 -29.94 -16.90 -3.63
N ARG A 130 -28.89 -17.53 -3.08
CA ARG A 130 -28.91 -18.95 -2.72
C ARG A 130 -30.00 -19.24 -1.70
N ASP A 131 -30.09 -18.43 -0.65
CA ASP A 131 -31.02 -18.66 0.45
C ASP A 131 -32.47 -18.50 -0.02
N GLU A 132 -32.74 -17.51 -0.89
CA GLU A 132 -34.05 -17.30 -1.52
C GLU A 132 -34.42 -18.46 -2.46
N LEU A 133 -33.47 -18.96 -3.26
CA LEU A 133 -33.69 -20.13 -4.14
C LEU A 133 -33.95 -21.42 -3.35
N VAL A 134 -33.28 -21.61 -2.21
CA VAL A 134 -33.53 -22.75 -1.32
C VAL A 134 -34.90 -22.63 -0.67
N ALA A 135 -35.31 -21.43 -0.25
CA ALA A 135 -36.64 -21.18 0.29
C ALA A 135 -37.74 -21.48 -0.73
N GLN A 136 -37.59 -21.02 -1.98
CA GLN A 136 -38.53 -21.32 -3.07
C GLN A 136 -38.61 -22.81 -3.38
N ARG A 137 -37.47 -23.51 -3.39
CA ARG A 137 -37.44 -24.96 -3.65
C ARG A 137 -38.18 -25.74 -2.56
N ARG A 138 -37.95 -25.39 -1.29
CA ARG A 138 -38.67 -25.98 -0.14
C ARG A 138 -40.17 -25.69 -0.17
N ALA A 139 -40.57 -24.46 -0.52
CA ALA A 139 -41.98 -24.10 -0.66
C ALA A 139 -42.67 -24.88 -1.77
N ARG A 140 -41.97 -25.09 -2.90
CA ARG A 140 -42.48 -25.90 -4.03
C ARG A 140 -42.61 -27.37 -3.66
N GLU A 141 -41.64 -27.93 -2.94
CA GLU A 141 -41.70 -29.30 -2.42
C GLU A 141 -42.87 -29.48 -1.44
N ALA A 142 -43.06 -28.53 -0.52
CA ALA A 142 -44.20 -28.53 0.41
C ALA A 142 -45.55 -28.50 -0.33
N ALA A 143 -45.69 -27.65 -1.36
CA ALA A 143 -46.89 -27.58 -2.18
C ALA A 143 -47.18 -28.89 -2.95
N LEU A 144 -46.13 -29.62 -3.37
CA LEU A 144 -46.27 -30.94 -4.01
C LEU A 144 -46.67 -32.04 -3.02
N THR A 145 -46.28 -31.93 -1.74
CA THR A 145 -46.65 -32.90 -0.70
C THR A 145 -48.07 -32.71 -0.15
N VAL A 146 -48.65 -31.51 -0.28
CA VAL A 146 -50.01 -31.16 0.21
C VAL A 146 -51.07 -31.27 -0.91
N GLY A 147 -50.93 -32.26 -1.78
CA GLY A 147 -51.93 -32.57 -2.82
C GLY A 147 -53.35 -32.79 -2.25
N PRO A 148 -54.41 -32.58 -3.05
CA PRO A 148 -55.77 -32.37 -2.58
C PRO A 148 -56.38 -33.64 -1.98
N GLN A 149 -56.31 -33.81 -0.65
CA GLN A 149 -57.02 -34.87 0.07
C GLN A 149 -58.15 -34.36 0.98
N ARG A 150 -58.48 -33.07 0.95
CA ARG A 150 -59.47 -32.47 1.88
C ARG A 150 -60.92 -32.42 1.36
N SER A 151 -61.23 -33.01 0.22
CA SER A 151 -62.57 -32.96 -0.40
C SER A 151 -63.32 -34.29 -0.46
N ALA A 152 -62.81 -35.37 0.17
CA ALA A 152 -63.49 -36.69 0.16
C ALA A 152 -64.10 -37.11 1.51
N GLU A 153 -63.89 -36.34 2.58
CA GLU A 153 -64.32 -36.69 3.96
C GLU A 153 -65.40 -35.73 4.51
N SER A 154 -66.32 -35.26 3.66
CA SER A 154 -67.45 -34.42 4.08
C SER A 154 -68.82 -34.89 3.55
N ASP A 155 -68.88 -36.04 2.87
CA ASP A 155 -70.13 -36.64 2.34
C ASP A 155 -70.52 -37.94 3.09
N ARG A 156 -70.02 -38.13 4.31
CA ARG A 156 -70.53 -39.14 5.25
C ARG A 156 -70.86 -38.51 6.60
N GLU A 157 -71.96 -37.77 6.65
CA GLU A 157 -72.83 -37.65 7.83
C GLU A 157 -74.25 -37.25 7.39
#